data_AF-A0A940PW22-F1
#
_entry.id   AF-A0A940PW22-F1
#
_cell.length_a   1.000
_cell.length_b   1.000
_cell.length_c   1.000
_cell.angle_alpha   90.00
_cell.angle_beta   90.00
_cell.angle_gamma   90.00
#
_symmetry.space_group_name_H-M   'P 1'
#
loop_
_entity.id
_entity.type
_entity.pdbx_description
1 polymer ?
#
loop_
_entity_poly.entity_id
_entity_poly.type
_entity_poly.pdbx_seq_one_letter_code
_entity_poly.pdbx_strand_id
1 'polypeptide(L)' 'MSEGTNAPNGSRVKCEACNAEAIIVKAENPSLSCCGQALTITFKPGA' A
#
# COMPACT_ATOMS: atom_id res chain seq x y z
N MET A 1 -11.55 5.24 12.47
CA MET A 1 -11.13 3.91 11.96
C MET A 1 -10.24 4.20 10.77
N SER A 2 -8.93 3.95 10.88
CA SER A 2 -7.99 4.25 9.80
C SER A 2 -8.14 3.19 8.71
N GLU A 3 -8.81 3.52 7.62
CA GLU A 3 -8.93 2.65 6.44
C GLU A 3 -7.54 2.46 5.84
N GLY A 4 -6.88 1.34 6.16
CA GLY A 4 -5.60 1.01 5.52
C GLY A 4 -5.79 0.54 4.08
N THR A 5 -4.71 0.55 3.32
CA THR A 5 -4.72 0.28 1.89
C THR A 5 -4.72 -1.22 1.61
N ASN A 6 -5.72 -1.69 0.88
CA ASN A 6 -5.75 -3.05 0.35
C ASN A 6 -5.17 -3.07 -1.06
N ALA A 7 -3.95 -3.60 -1.20
CA ALA A 7 -3.22 -3.67 -2.45
C ALA A 7 -2.87 -5.13 -2.78
N PRO A 8 -3.14 -5.63 -4.01
CA PRO A 8 -2.83 -7.00 -4.40
C PRO A 8 -1.33 -7.27 -4.56
N ASN A 9 -0.95 -8.54 -4.70
CA ASN A 9 0.40 -8.95 -5.06
C ASN A 9 0.89 -8.20 -6.31
N GLY A 10 2.13 -7.72 -6.27
CA GLY A 10 2.77 -6.95 -7.34
C GLY A 10 2.40 -5.48 -7.38
N SER A 11 1.48 -5.00 -6.53
CA SER A 11 1.21 -3.57 -6.41
C SER A 11 2.42 -2.80 -5.88
N ARG A 12 2.60 -1.58 -6.38
CA ARG A 12 3.49 -0.59 -5.75
C ARG A 12 2.65 0.35 -4.91
N VAL A 13 3.14 0.61 -3.71
CA VAL A 13 2.53 1.52 -2.75
C VAL A 13 3.54 2.56 -2.30
N LYS A 14 3.06 3.78 -2.05
CA LYS A 14 3.85 4.92 -1.58
C LYS A 14 3.23 5.53 -0.34
N CYS A 15 4.06 5.87 0.65
CA CYS A 15 3.66 6.71 1.77
C CYS A 15 3.92 8.17 1.41
N GLU A 16 2.89 9.02 1.40
CA GLU A 16 3.06 10.44 1.08
C GLU A 16 3.68 11.25 2.22
N ALA A 17 3.66 10.77 3.47
CA ALA A 17 4.31 11.45 4.60
C ALA A 17 5.84 11.32 4.60
N CYS A 18 6.37 10.10 4.41
CA CYS A 18 7.81 9.84 4.45
C CYS A 18 8.44 9.54 3.10
N ASN A 19 7.65 9.52 2.02
CA ASN A 19 8.05 9.15 0.66
C ASN A 19 8.62 7.74 0.51
N ALA A 20 8.38 6.84 1.48
CA ALA A 20 8.76 5.45 1.37
C ALA A 20 7.92 4.74 0.29
N GLU A 21 8.57 3.87 -0.48
CA GLU A 21 7.93 3.05 -1.52
C GLU A 21 8.16 1.57 -1.24
N ALA A 22 7.14 0.74 -1.52
CA ALA A 22 7.22 -0.70 -1.36
C ALA A 22 6.48 -1.45 -2.47
N ILE A 23 6.91 -2.69 -2.73
CA ILE A 23 6.22 -3.63 -3.61
C ILE A 23 5.59 -4.71 -2.76
N ILE A 24 4.32 -5.01 -3.00
CA ILE A 24 3.61 -6.08 -2.30
C ILE A 24 4.03 -7.42 -2.88
N VAL A 25 4.86 -8.18 -2.15
CA VAL A 25 5.29 -9.52 -2.57
C VAL A 25 4.19 -10.56 -2.28
N LYS A 26 3.48 -10.40 -1.17
CA LYS A 26 2.38 -11.26 -0.73
C LYS A 26 1.31 -10.44 0.01
N ALA A 27 0.07 -10.55 -0.43
CA ALA A 27 -1.10 -9.85 0.07
C ALA A 27 -1.93 -10.86 0.86
N GLU A 28 -1.85 -10.78 2.18
CA GLU A 28 -2.59 -11.63 3.13
C GLU A 28 -3.69 -10.83 3.85
N ASN A 29 -4.16 -9.73 3.24
CA ASN A 29 -5.21 -8.84 3.75
C ASN A 29 -5.00 -8.12 5.11
N PRO A 30 -3.80 -7.67 5.53
CA PRO A 30 -3.71 -6.59 6.50
C PRO A 30 -3.78 -5.24 5.77
N SER A 31 -4.75 -4.41 6.16
CA SER A 31 -4.86 -3.01 5.72
C SER A 31 -3.51 -2.30 5.92
N LEU A 32 -2.85 -1.90 4.84
CA LEU A 32 -1.50 -1.34 4.93
C LEU A 32 -1.55 0.13 5.35
N SER A 33 -0.71 0.49 6.32
CA SER A 33 -0.52 1.86 6.75
C SER A 33 0.96 2.16 7.00
N CYS A 34 1.36 3.42 6.78
CA CYS A 34 2.69 3.93 7.09
C CYS A 34 2.55 5.36 7.61
N CYS A 35 3.34 5.72 8.62
CA CYS A 35 3.24 7.03 9.29
C CYS A 35 1.84 7.35 9.84
N GLY A 36 1.05 6.33 10.20
CA GLY A 36 -0.33 6.50 10.67
C GLY A 36 -1.36 6.82 9.57
N GLN A 37 -0.96 6.75 8.30
CA GLN A 37 -1.79 7.05 7.13
C GLN A 37 -1.97 5.80 6.27
N ALA A 38 -3.03 5.78 5.46
CA ALA A 38 -3.15 4.83 4.36
C ALA A 38 -2.05 5.07 3.32
N LEU A 39 -1.57 4.00 2.69
CA LEU A 39 -0.62 4.09 1.58
C LEU A 39 -1.34 4.39 0.25
N THR A 40 -0.71 5.14 -0.64
CA THR A 40 -1.22 5.36 -2.00
C THR A 40 -0.78 4.23 -2.91
N ILE A 41 -1.69 3.58 -3.66
CA ILE A 41 -1.30 2.62 -4.69
C ILE A 41 -0.83 3.41 -5.93
N THR A 42 0.45 3.30 -6.27
CA THR A 42 1.06 3.97 -7.43
C THR A 42 1.09 3.07 -8.67
N PHE A 43 0.99 1.76 -8.47
CA PHE A 43 0.84 0.77 -9.54
C PHE A 43 -0.02 -0.39 -9.07
N LYS A 44 -0.95 -0.83 -9.91
CA LYS A 44 -1.78 -2.00 -9.68
C LYS A 44 -1.63 -2.98 -10.86
N PRO A 45 -1.09 -4.19 -10.64
CA PRO A 45 -0.97 -5.18 -11.70
C PRO A 45 -2.36 -5.66 -12.13
N GLY A 46 -2.55 -5.79 -13.46
CA GLY A 46 -3.80 -6.28 -14.05
C GLY A 46 -4.99 -5.31 -14.04
N ALA A 47 -4.75 -4.03 -13.73
CA ALA A 47 -5.74 -2.95 -13.90
C ALA A 47 -5.75 -2.43 -15.34
#